data_AF-A0A2U1U7Q6-F1
#
_entry.id   AF-A0A2U1U7Q6-F1
#
_cell.length_a   1.000
_cell.length_b   1.000
_cell.length_c   1.000
_cell.angle_alpha   90.00
_cell.angle_beta   90.00
_cell.angle_gamma   90.00
#
_symmetry.space_group_name_H-M   'P 1'
#
loop_
_entity.id
_entity.type
_entity.pdbx_description
1 polymer ?
#
loop_
_entity_poly.entity_id
_entity_poly.type
_entity_poly.pdbx_seq_one_letter_code
_entity_poly.pdbx_strand_id
1 'polypeptide(L)'
;MMANEIKDKLIAVVASLHEQGMTPEQALEHILQAWGGTAKDIALISIVTPRLIADVLHSVYQDAISARQIAVILQQLGYDRQAVAGALREQFPELARAGGGATRT
;
A
#
# COMPACT_ATOMS: atom_id res chain seq x y z
N MET A 1 -1.17 -10.06 18.38
CA MET A 1 0.30 -10.16 18.20
C MET A 1 0.68 -10.55 16.77
N MET A 2 0.16 -11.65 16.20
CA MET A 2 0.54 -12.13 14.86
C MET A 2 0.44 -11.12 13.69
N ALA A 3 -0.61 -10.28 13.65
CA ALA A 3 -0.80 -9.32 12.56
C ALA A 3 0.31 -8.25 12.51
N ASN A 4 0.88 -7.90 13.67
CA ASN A 4 1.95 -6.91 13.74
C ASN A 4 3.29 -7.50 13.30
N GLU A 5 3.52 -8.79 13.55
CA GLU A 5 4.74 -9.49 13.11
C GLU A 5 4.78 -9.69 11.59
N ILE A 6 3.63 -9.98 10.97
CA ILE A 6 3.53 -10.07 9.50
C ILE A 6 3.80 -8.70 8.88
N LYS A 7 3.25 -7.64 9.47
CA LYS A 7 3.52 -6.26 9.06
C LYS A 7 5.02 -5.93 9.16
N ASP A 8 5.65 -6.21 10.29
CA ASP A 8 7.08 -5.93 10.50
C ASP A 8 7.97 -6.68 9.48
N LYS A 9 7.66 -7.94 9.21
CA LYS A 9 8.36 -8.73 8.18
C LYS A 9 8.16 -8.16 6.79
N LEU A 10 6.95 -7.74 6.44
CA LEU A 10 6.67 -7.08 5.17
C LEU A 10 7.46 -5.77 5.03
N ILE A 11 7.50 -4.94 6.09
CA ILE A 11 8.30 -3.72 6.10
C ILE A 11 9.78 -4.05 5.88
N ALA A 12 10.33 -5.05 6.59
CA ALA A 12 11.71 -5.46 6.43
C ALA A 12 12.02 -5.92 4.99
N VAL A 13 11.13 -6.72 4.38
CA VAL A 13 11.30 -7.18 2.99
C VAL A 13 11.20 -6.02 2.01
N VAL A 14 10.18 -5.16 2.13
CA VAL A 14 10.02 -3.99 1.25
C VAL A 14 11.19 -3.02 1.41
N ALA A 15 11.70 -2.84 2.63
CA ALA A 15 12.89 -2.03 2.90
C ALA A 15 14.12 -2.61 2.21
N SER A 16 14.36 -3.93 2.30
CA SER A 16 15.47 -4.57 1.58
C SER A 16 15.34 -4.43 0.06
N LEU A 17 14.12 -4.49 -0.49
CA LEU A 17 13.88 -4.29 -1.92
C LEU A 17 14.10 -2.83 -2.32
N HIS A 18 13.71 -1.88 -1.47
CA HIS A 18 13.97 -0.46 -1.67
C HIS A 18 15.48 -0.16 -1.65
N GLU A 19 16.25 -0.77 -0.75
CA GLU A 19 17.72 -0.64 -0.75
C GLU A 19 18.40 -1.23 -1.99
N GLN A 20 17.74 -2.18 -2.67
CA GLN A 20 18.16 -2.67 -3.98
C GLN A 20 17.80 -1.72 -5.14
N GLY A 21 17.20 -0.56 -4.85
CA GLY A 21 16.77 0.43 -5.83
C GLY A 21 15.46 0.09 -6.53
N MET A 22 14.66 -0.85 -5.99
CA MET A 22 13.36 -1.16 -6.56
C MET A 22 12.34 -0.08 -6.28
N THR A 23 11.42 0.10 -7.22
CA THR A 23 10.25 0.96 -7.03
C THR A 23 9.22 0.27 -6.14
N PRO A 24 8.27 1.02 -5.54
CA PRO A 24 7.23 0.44 -4.70
C PRO A 24 6.36 -0.59 -5.44
N GLU A 25 6.12 -0.36 -6.74
CA GLU A 25 5.44 -1.30 -7.63
C GLU A 25 6.21 -2.61 -7.75
N GLN A 26 7.50 -2.55 -8.07
CA GLN A 26 8.34 -3.73 -8.23
C GLN A 26 8.51 -4.47 -6.90
N ALA A 27 8.80 -3.76 -5.81
CA ALA A 27 8.93 -4.36 -4.50
C ALA A 27 7.66 -5.14 -4.11
N LEU A 28 6.50 -4.59 -4.46
CA LEU A 28 5.25 -5.30 -4.24
C LEU A 28 5.11 -6.52 -5.14
N GLU A 29 5.32 -6.40 -6.45
CA GLU A 29 5.29 -7.54 -7.38
C GLU A 29 6.20 -8.68 -6.93
N HIS A 30 7.42 -8.36 -6.46
CA HIS A 30 8.36 -9.32 -5.89
C HIS A 30 7.79 -10.04 -4.66
N ILE A 31 7.08 -9.33 -3.79
CA ILE A 31 6.37 -9.93 -2.65
C ILE A 31 5.25 -10.84 -3.14
N LEU A 32 4.45 -10.41 -4.12
CA LEU A 32 3.37 -11.25 -4.67
C LEU A 32 3.92 -12.56 -5.26
N GLN A 33 5.01 -12.46 -6.03
CA GLN A 33 5.72 -13.60 -6.60
C GLN A 33 6.28 -14.52 -5.51
N ALA A 34 6.91 -13.96 -4.47
CA ALA A 34 7.43 -14.73 -3.34
C ALA A 34 6.33 -15.45 -2.55
N TRP A 35 5.11 -14.90 -2.55
CA TRP A 35 3.94 -15.49 -1.89
C TRP A 35 3.23 -16.54 -2.77
N GLY A 36 3.71 -16.76 -4.00
CA GLY A 36 3.28 -17.86 -4.87
C GLY A 36 1.93 -17.66 -5.55
N GLY A 37 1.37 -16.46 -5.52
CA GLY A 37 0.03 -16.16 -6.05
C GLY A 37 0.02 -15.01 -7.05
N THR A 38 -0.92 -15.05 -8.00
CA THR A 38 -1.25 -13.86 -8.80
C THR A 38 -1.84 -12.77 -7.92
N ALA A 39 -1.77 -11.49 -8.31
CA ALA A 39 -2.34 -10.39 -7.52
C ALA A 39 -3.79 -10.62 -7.05
N LYS A 40 -4.56 -11.41 -7.80
CA LYS A 40 -5.92 -11.88 -7.46
C LYS A 40 -5.99 -12.86 -6.29
N ASP A 41 -5.01 -13.75 -6.12
CA ASP A 41 -4.96 -14.71 -5.00
C ASP A 41 -4.66 -14.01 -3.67
N ILE A 42 -3.99 -12.86 -3.72
CA ILE A 42 -3.57 -12.14 -2.51
C ILE A 42 -4.72 -11.34 -1.90
N ALA A 43 -5.69 -10.91 -2.70
CA ALA A 43 -6.97 -10.42 -2.19
C ALA A 43 -7.76 -11.51 -1.41
N LEU A 44 -7.47 -12.80 -1.63
CA LEU A 44 -8.07 -13.93 -0.89
C LEU A 44 -7.29 -14.26 0.39
N ILE A 45 -6.04 -13.80 0.53
CA ILE A 45 -5.33 -13.86 1.80
C ILE A 45 -5.90 -12.75 2.67
N SER A 46 -6.91 -13.07 3.49
CA SER A 46 -7.68 -12.15 4.37
C SER A 46 -6.86 -11.18 5.24
N ILE A 47 -5.54 -11.36 5.33
CA ILE A 47 -4.62 -10.51 6.09
C ILE A 47 -4.06 -9.33 5.28
N VAL A 48 -4.00 -9.44 3.94
CA VAL A 48 -3.46 -8.38 3.07
C VAL A 48 -4.58 -7.43 2.70
N THR A 49 -4.77 -6.43 3.55
CA THR A 49 -5.71 -5.35 3.29
C THR A 49 -5.03 -4.22 2.52
N PRO A 50 -5.78 -3.43 1.73
CA PRO A 50 -5.22 -2.27 1.04
C PRO A 50 -4.58 -1.27 2.01
N ARG A 51 -5.08 -1.21 3.25
CA ARG A 51 -4.50 -0.41 4.33
C ARG A 51 -3.11 -0.90 4.74
N LEU A 52 -2.93 -2.21 4.88
CA LEU A 52 -1.63 -2.80 5.24
C LEU A 52 -0.59 -2.49 4.17
N ILE A 53 -0.93 -2.69 2.90
CA ILE A 53 -0.05 -2.41 1.77
C ILE A 53 0.33 -0.92 1.74
N ALA A 54 -0.65 -0.03 1.85
CA ALA A 54 -0.41 1.41 1.89
C ALA A 54 0.54 1.79 3.04
N ASP A 55 0.31 1.24 4.24
CA ASP A 55 1.12 1.50 5.43
C ASP A 55 2.56 1.00 5.30
N VAL A 56 2.76 -0.20 4.76
CA VAL A 56 4.10 -0.75 4.51
C VAL A 56 4.85 0.12 3.49
N LEU A 57 4.21 0.44 2.37
CA LEU A 57 4.84 1.23 1.32
C LEU A 57 5.17 2.65 1.82
N HIS A 58 4.23 3.31 2.50
CA HIS A 58 4.47 4.62 3.09
C HIS A 58 5.54 4.58 4.19
N SER A 59 5.61 3.50 4.98
CA SER A 59 6.63 3.39 6.03
C SER A 59 8.04 3.20 5.45
N VAL A 60 8.20 2.55 4.29
CA VAL A 60 9.50 2.30 3.68
C VAL A 60 9.93 3.44 2.77
N TYR A 61 9.04 3.88 1.87
CA TYR A 61 9.36 4.88 0.87
C TYR A 61 9.10 6.31 1.37
N GLN A 62 8.29 6.49 2.41
CA GLN A 62 7.98 7.76 3.05
C GLN A 62 7.66 8.86 2.02
N ASP A 63 8.53 9.86 1.88
CA ASP A 63 8.35 11.00 0.97
C ASP A 63 8.52 10.63 -0.52
N ALA A 64 9.20 9.53 -0.83
CA ALA A 64 9.41 9.06 -2.20
C ALA A 64 8.14 8.48 -2.84
N ILE A 65 7.13 8.12 -2.04
CA ILE A 65 5.87 7.56 -2.53
C ILE A 65 4.69 8.50 -2.27
N SER A 66 4.00 8.88 -3.34
CA SER A 66 2.78 9.67 -3.23
C SER A 66 1.56 8.78 -3.00
N ALA A 67 0.55 9.29 -2.32
CA ALA A 67 -0.75 8.62 -2.17
C ALA A 67 -1.38 8.20 -3.52
N ARG A 68 -1.14 8.97 -4.59
CA ARG A 68 -1.59 8.60 -5.95
C ARG A 68 -0.89 7.34 -6.47
N GLN A 69 0.40 7.18 -6.22
CA GLN A 69 1.12 5.96 -6.58
C GLN A 69 0.58 4.77 -5.78
N ILE A 70 0.36 4.93 -4.47
CA ILE A 70 -0.27 3.90 -3.63
C ILE A 70 -1.65 3.52 -4.19
N ALA A 71 -2.46 4.51 -4.59
CA ALA A 71 -3.77 4.27 -5.21
C ALA A 71 -3.69 3.43 -6.49
N VAL A 72 -2.70 3.74 -7.34
CA VAL A 72 -2.47 3.03 -8.61
C VAL A 72 -2.05 1.59 -8.32
N ILE A 73 -1.10 1.39 -7.41
CA ILE A 73 -0.63 0.06 -6.99
C ILE A 73 -1.80 -0.77 -6.47
N LEU A 74 -2.60 -0.23 -5.55
CA LEU A 74 -3.74 -0.94 -4.98
C LEU A 74 -4.79 -1.33 -6.03
N GLN A 75 -5.01 -0.49 -7.04
CA GLN A 75 -5.92 -0.83 -8.14
C GLN A 75 -5.33 -1.91 -9.07
N GLN A 76 -4.02 -1.89 -9.33
CA GLN A 76 -3.35 -2.94 -10.10
C GLN A 76 -3.45 -4.31 -9.43
N LEU A 77 -3.49 -4.32 -8.09
CA LEU A 77 -3.72 -5.55 -7.31
C LEU A 77 -5.15 -6.09 -7.41
N GLY A 78 -6.09 -5.31 -7.96
CA GLY A 78 -7.50 -5.67 -8.04
C GLY A 78 -8.33 -5.30 -6.82
N TYR A 79 -7.82 -4.45 -5.92
CA TYR A 79 -8.65 -3.89 -4.84
C TYR A 79 -9.71 -2.93 -5.39
N ASP A 80 -10.90 -2.98 -4.80
CA ASP A 80 -11.99 -2.09 -5.18
C ASP A 80 -11.67 -0.62 -4.84
N ARG A 81 -12.13 0.30 -5.69
CA ARG A 81 -11.91 1.74 -5.51
C ARG A 81 -12.38 2.26 -4.15
N GLN A 82 -13.45 1.70 -3.57
CA GLN A 82 -13.87 2.07 -2.22
C GLN A 82 -12.86 1.67 -1.15
N ALA A 83 -12.28 0.48 -1.27
CA ALA A 83 -11.28 -0.02 -0.33
C ALA A 83 -9.95 0.76 -0.46
N VAL A 84 -9.57 1.11 -1.69
CA VAL A 84 -8.42 1.98 -1.98
C VAL A 84 -8.63 3.37 -1.37
N ALA A 85 -9.78 4.00 -1.62
CA ALA A 85 -10.09 5.31 -1.05
C ALA A 85 -10.12 5.30 0.49
N GLY A 86 -10.62 4.21 1.09
CA GLY A 86 -10.56 4.00 2.54
C GLY A 86 -9.13 3.97 3.07
N ALA A 87 -8.28 3.11 2.48
CA ALA A 87 -6.87 2.99 2.86
C ALA A 87 -6.11 4.33 2.75
N LEU A 88 -6.33 5.06 1.66
CA LEU A 88 -5.69 6.36 1.44
C LEU A 88 -6.17 7.41 2.44
N ARG A 89 -7.46 7.47 2.79
CA ARG A 89 -7.97 8.41 3.79
C ARG A 89 -7.38 8.17 5.18
N GLU A 90 -7.11 6.92 5.51
CA GLU A 90 -6.53 6.55 6.81
C GLU A 90 -5.02 6.85 6.89
N GLN A 91 -4.31 6.69 5.78
CA GLN A 91 -2.88 6.98 5.68
C GLN A 91 -2.59 8.47 5.45
N PHE A 92 -3.41 9.12 4.63
CA PHE A 92 -3.27 10.51 4.23
C PHE A 92 -4.57 11.28 4.54
N PRO A 93 -4.83 11.59 5.83
CA PRO A 93 -6.01 12.33 6.23
C PRO A 93 -6.06 13.75 5.61
N GLU A 94 -4.90 14.29 5.22
CA GLU A 94 -4.79 15.55 4.48
C GLU A 94 -5.43 15.50 3.09
N LEU A 95 -5.33 14.37 2.37
CA LEU A 95 -5.97 14.19 1.07
C LEU A 95 -7.48 14.03 1.21
N ALA A 96 -7.92 13.43 2.32
CA ALA A 96 -9.34 13.40 2.68
C ALA A 96 -9.91 14.81 2.90
N ARG A 97 -9.09 15.72 3.44
CA ARG A 97 -9.47 17.13 3.67
C ARG A 97 -9.37 17.99 2.43
N ALA A 98 -8.43 17.72 1.52
CA ALA A 98 -8.29 18.47 0.27
C ALA A 98 -9.52 18.30 -0.67
N GLY A 99 -10.28 17.22 -0.54
CA GLY A 99 -11.56 17.04 -1.24
C GLY A 99 -12.75 17.80 -0.62
N GLY A 100 -12.61 18.38 0.57
CA GLY A 100 -13.65 19.12 1.30
C GLY A 100 -13.33 20.60 1.53
N GLY A 101 -12.21 21.09 1.00
CA GLY A 101 -11.72 22.46 1.16
C GLY A 101 -11.95 23.35 -0.07
N ALA A 102 -13.05 23.16 -0.79
CA ALA A 102 -13.51 24.11 -1.81
C ALA A 102 -14.76 24.84 -1.31
N THR A 103 -14.67 25.51 -0.16
CA THR A 103 -15.59 26.61 0.17
C THR A 103 -14.81 27.91 0.10
N ARG A 104 -14.74 28.38 -1.15
CA ARG A 104 -14.76 29.75 -1.63
C ARG A 104 -15.01 30.81 -0.54
N THR A 105 -14.08 31.76 -0.50
CA THR A 105 -14.20 33.19 -0.14
C THR A 105 -15.62 33.73 -0.06
#